data_AF-A0A938PC47-F1
#
_entry.id   AF-A0A938PC47-F1
#
_cell.length_a   1.000
_cell.length_b   1.000
_cell.length_c   1.000
_cell.angle_alpha   90.00
_cell.angle_beta   90.00
_cell.angle_gamma   90.00
#
_symmetry.space_group_name_H-M   'P 1'
#
loop_
_entity.id
_entity.type
_entity.pdbx_description
1 polymer ?
#
loop_
_entity_poly.entity_id
_entity_poly.type
_entity_poly.pdbx_seq_one_letter_code
_entity_poly.pdbx_strand_id
1 'polypeptide(L)'
;MTEKDFIQKWVDKIKSELKKFPDDFVHSDNFETVSLPVKILFLNPPLFGSYQLTDEAGDTHYSTDDMFRAKYVYYASRMRPDSVHIPVDQLHTYETVRDYERYLDGFLKEMEKDFKQIFQKTKGFKIISAQVFSTLNLTRT
;
A
#
# COMPACT_ATOMS: atom_id res chain seq x y z
N MET A 1 -13.57 19.53 -17.21
CA MET A 1 -13.28 18.82 -15.94
C MET A 1 -12.02 19.43 -15.35
N THR A 2 -12.05 19.84 -14.09
CA THR A 2 -10.87 20.38 -13.39
C THR A 2 -10.00 19.27 -12.79
N GLU A 3 -8.79 19.59 -12.32
CA GLU A 3 -7.95 18.64 -11.59
C GLU A 3 -8.63 18.13 -10.31
N LYS A 4 -9.37 19.00 -9.61
CA LYS A 4 -10.15 18.64 -8.43
C LYS A 4 -11.25 17.63 -8.76
N ASP A 5 -11.99 17.85 -9.86
CA ASP A 5 -13.02 16.92 -10.31
C ASP A 5 -12.40 15.56 -10.70
N PHE A 6 -11.20 15.57 -11.31
CA PHE A 6 -10.47 14.36 -11.65
C PHE A 6 -10.09 13.55 -10.42
N ILE A 7 -9.52 14.21 -9.42
CA ILE A 7 -9.11 13.58 -8.16
C ILE A 7 -10.34 12.94 -7.51
N GLN A 8 -11.44 13.69 -7.39
CA GLN A 8 -12.66 13.18 -6.78
C GLN A 8 -13.22 11.96 -7.54
N LYS A 9 -13.30 12.03 -8.88
CA LYS A 9 -13.71 10.90 -9.73
C LYS A 9 -12.89 9.64 -9.43
N TRP A 10 -11.56 9.77 -9.35
CA TRP A 10 -10.67 8.63 -9.13
C TRP A 10 -10.67 8.12 -7.70
N VAL A 11 -10.80 9.01 -6.71
CA VAL A 11 -11.02 8.62 -5.31
C VAL A 11 -12.28 7.78 -5.19
N ASP A 12 -13.39 8.22 -5.78
CA ASP A 12 -14.68 7.51 -5.70
C ASP A 12 -14.63 6.16 -6.42
N LYS A 13 -14.04 6.11 -7.63
CA LYS A 13 -13.85 4.86 -8.39
C LYS A 13 -13.03 3.85 -7.57
N ILE A 14 -11.82 4.23 -7.16
CA ILE A 14 -10.93 3.30 -6.43
C ILE A 14 -11.61 2.87 -5.13
N LYS A 15 -12.24 3.77 -4.38
CA LYS A 15 -12.93 3.43 -3.14
C LYS A 15 -14.03 2.37 -3.32
N SER A 16 -14.75 2.39 -4.45
CA SER A 16 -15.77 1.38 -4.76
C SER A 16 -15.22 0.01 -5.17
N GLU A 17 -14.00 -0.04 -5.71
CA GLU A 17 -13.39 -1.24 -6.27
C GLU A 17 -12.25 -1.79 -5.39
N LEU A 18 -11.82 -1.05 -4.36
CA LEU A 18 -10.63 -1.32 -3.57
C LEU A 18 -10.73 -2.64 -2.80
N LYS A 19 -9.99 -3.63 -3.28
CA LYS A 19 -9.71 -4.86 -2.55
C LYS A 19 -9.01 -4.61 -1.20
N LYS A 20 -9.32 -5.44 -0.22
CA LYS A 20 -8.74 -5.46 1.12
C LYS A 20 -7.45 -6.27 1.10
N PHE A 21 -6.37 -5.63 1.52
CA PHE A 21 -5.11 -6.31 1.78
C PHE A 21 -5.03 -6.68 3.26
N PRO A 22 -4.55 -7.89 3.62
CA PRO A 22 -4.09 -8.96 2.72
C PRO A 22 -5.20 -9.90 2.23
N ASP A 23 -6.39 -9.85 2.83
CA ASP A 23 -7.46 -10.84 2.69
C ASP A 23 -7.81 -11.23 1.24
N ASP A 24 -7.87 -10.26 0.32
CA ASP A 24 -8.24 -10.51 -1.08
C ASP A 24 -7.05 -10.97 -1.98
N PHE A 25 -5.86 -11.13 -1.40
CA PHE A 25 -4.61 -11.43 -2.11
C PHE A 25 -3.86 -12.63 -1.54
N VAL A 26 -4.05 -12.96 -0.27
CA VAL A 26 -3.29 -14.00 0.40
C VAL A 26 -3.86 -15.39 0.10
N HIS A 27 -2.98 -16.31 -0.26
CA HIS A 27 -3.32 -17.71 -0.57
C HIS A 27 -2.41 -18.63 0.24
N SER A 28 -2.54 -18.61 1.56
CA SER A 28 -1.78 -19.47 2.49
C SER A 28 -2.73 -20.10 3.49
N ASP A 29 -2.39 -21.29 3.97
CA ASP A 29 -3.12 -22.00 5.01
C ASP A 29 -2.43 -21.92 6.38
N ASN A 30 -1.20 -21.39 6.42
CA ASN A 30 -0.41 -21.28 7.64
C ASN A 30 0.08 -19.86 7.86
N PHE A 31 -0.17 -19.34 9.06
CA PHE A 31 0.07 -17.95 9.43
C PHE A 31 0.69 -17.87 10.82
N GLU A 32 1.47 -16.82 11.01
CA GLU A 32 1.83 -16.31 12.33
C GLU A 32 1.18 -14.95 12.57
N THR A 33 1.03 -14.59 13.84
CA THR A 33 0.38 -13.34 14.25
C THR A 33 1.42 -12.34 14.70
N VAL A 34 1.39 -11.15 14.09
CA VAL A 34 2.19 -9.99 14.49
C VAL A 34 1.27 -8.98 15.18
N SER A 35 1.51 -8.69 16.45
CA SER A 35 0.79 -7.63 17.16
C SER A 35 1.25 -6.25 16.70
N LEU A 36 0.31 -5.34 16.50
CA LEU A 36 0.54 -3.96 16.05
C LEU A 36 -0.04 -2.93 17.04
N PRO A 37 0.51 -1.70 17.07
CA PRO A 37 0.14 -0.70 18.08
C PRO A 37 -1.18 0.05 17.80
N VAL A 38 -1.98 -0.34 16.81
CA VAL A 38 -3.20 0.41 16.38
C VAL A 38 -2.88 1.88 16.03
N LYS A 39 -1.67 2.14 15.53
CA LYS A 39 -1.18 3.47 15.11
C LYS A 39 -0.87 3.49 13.62
N ILE A 40 -0.64 4.69 13.08
CA ILE A 40 -0.01 4.83 11.76
C ILE A 40 1.44 4.34 11.90
N LEU A 41 1.84 3.47 10.98
CA LEU A 41 3.21 2.98 10.88
C LEU A 41 3.85 3.51 9.60
N PHE A 42 5.16 3.69 9.63
CA PHE A 42 5.99 4.13 8.52
C PHE A 42 7.02 3.05 8.21
N LEU A 43 7.08 2.61 6.95
CA LEU A 43 8.14 1.74 6.46
C LEU A 43 9.37 2.61 6.15
N ASN A 44 10.38 2.55 7.01
CA ASN A 44 11.60 3.33 6.84
C ASN A 44 12.57 2.68 5.85
N PRO A 45 13.51 3.45 5.26
CA PRO A 45 14.65 2.87 4.56
C PRO A 45 15.40 1.86 5.45
N PRO A 46 15.96 0.78 4.86
CA PRO A 46 16.61 -0.26 5.64
C PRO A 46 17.81 0.28 6.41
N LEU A 47 17.94 -0.14 7.67
CA LEU A 47 19.04 0.18 8.56
C LEU A 47 19.79 -1.11 8.90
N PHE A 48 21.09 -1.17 8.57
CA PHE A 48 21.95 -2.35 8.74
C PHE A 48 21.36 -3.66 8.16
N GLY A 49 20.68 -3.57 7.02
CA GLY A 49 20.06 -4.72 6.34
C GLY A 49 18.71 -5.15 6.92
N SER A 50 18.19 -4.45 7.93
CA SER A 50 16.86 -4.67 8.48
C SER A 50 15.87 -3.59 8.05
N TYR A 51 14.64 -3.98 7.77
CA TYR A 51 13.50 -3.11 7.51
C TYR A 51 12.70 -2.95 8.79
N GLN A 52 12.35 -1.70 9.10
CA GLN A 52 11.65 -1.34 10.33
C GLN A 52 10.37 -0.58 10.03
N LEU A 53 9.32 -0.93 10.77
CA LEU A 53 8.10 -0.14 10.83
C LEU A 53 8.10 0.64 12.14
N THR A 54 8.10 1.97 12.04
CA THR A 54 8.05 2.85 13.20
C THR A 54 6.76 3.62 13.27
N ASP A 55 6.40 4.14 14.45
CA ASP A 55 5.35 5.15 14.56
C ASP A 55 5.92 6.58 14.37
N GLU A 56 5.09 7.60 14.59
CA GLU A 56 5.47 9.01 14.49
C GLU A 56 6.53 9.45 15.51
N ALA A 57 6.67 8.73 16.63
CA ALA A 57 7.70 8.99 17.64
C ALA A 57 9.06 8.37 17.26
N GLY A 58 9.09 7.54 16.21
CA GLY A 58 10.28 6.79 15.80
C GLY A 58 10.43 5.45 16.52
N ASP A 59 9.46 5.04 17.35
CA ASP A 59 9.50 3.76 18.04
C ASP A 59 9.27 2.62 17.06
N THR A 60 10.14 1.61 17.08
CA THR A 60 10.03 0.44 16.19
C THR A 60 9.03 -0.57 16.74
N HIS A 61 8.03 -0.92 15.94
CA HIS A 61 6.96 -1.87 16.29
C HIS A 61 7.08 -3.20 15.53
N TYR A 62 7.78 -3.21 14.40
CA TYR A 62 8.09 -4.42 13.65
C TYR A 62 9.44 -4.29 12.97
N SER A 63 10.22 -5.36 12.96
CA SER A 63 11.54 -5.42 12.32
C SER A 63 11.76 -6.79 11.68
N THR A 64 12.34 -6.81 10.49
CA THR A 64 12.67 -8.03 9.74
C THR A 64 13.79 -7.73 8.75
N ASP A 65 14.56 -8.74 8.36
CA ASP A 65 15.53 -8.68 7.26
C ASP A 65 14.89 -8.93 5.88
N ASP A 66 13.61 -9.32 5.83
CA ASP A 66 12.87 -9.57 4.61
C ASP A 66 12.00 -8.37 4.21
N MET A 67 12.35 -7.74 3.09
CA MET A 67 11.62 -6.60 2.53
C MET A 67 10.14 -6.90 2.27
N PHE A 68 9.80 -8.10 1.78
CA PHE A 68 8.41 -8.44 1.45
C PHE A 68 7.59 -8.65 2.71
N ARG A 69 8.18 -9.19 3.78
CA ARG A 69 7.51 -9.27 5.08
C ARG A 69 7.26 -7.87 5.66
N ALA A 70 8.24 -6.97 5.59
CA ALA A 70 8.05 -5.59 6.02
C ALA A 70 6.95 -4.88 5.23
N LYS A 71 6.94 -5.03 3.89
CA LYS A 71 5.89 -4.50 3.01
C LYS A 71 4.52 -5.09 3.32
N TYR A 72 4.44 -6.41 3.55
CA TYR A 72 3.20 -7.08 3.92
C TYR A 72 2.61 -6.48 5.19
N VAL A 73 3.39 -6.41 6.28
CA VAL A 73 2.91 -5.84 7.54
C VAL A 73 2.54 -4.36 7.36
N TYR A 74 3.33 -3.61 6.58
CA TYR A 74 3.04 -2.21 6.30
C TYR A 74 1.71 -2.01 5.57
N TYR A 75 1.47 -2.76 4.48
CA TYR A 75 0.21 -2.66 3.74
C TYR A 75 -0.99 -3.17 4.55
N ALA A 76 -0.82 -4.22 5.34
CA ALA A 76 -1.86 -4.73 6.24
C ALA A 76 -2.16 -3.74 7.38
N SER A 77 -1.18 -2.92 7.80
CA SER A 77 -1.35 -1.90 8.84
C SER A 77 -2.19 -0.69 8.41
N ARG A 78 -2.58 -0.59 7.13
CA ARG A 78 -3.31 0.56 6.54
C ARG A 78 -4.52 0.99 7.38
N MET A 79 -5.29 0.03 7.88
CA MET A 79 -6.49 0.27 8.68
C MET A 79 -6.24 0.25 10.19
N ARG A 80 -4.97 0.28 10.61
CA ARG A 80 -4.52 0.26 12.01
C ARG A 80 -5.12 -0.90 12.81
N PRO A 81 -5.02 -2.15 12.31
CA PRO A 81 -5.43 -3.29 13.11
C PRO A 81 -4.53 -3.45 14.34
N ASP A 82 -5.02 -4.17 15.33
CA ASP A 82 -4.24 -4.58 16.52
C ASP A 82 -3.29 -5.74 16.23
N SER A 83 -3.49 -6.43 15.11
CA SER A 83 -2.73 -7.61 14.71
C SER A 83 -2.80 -7.84 13.20
N VAL A 84 -1.80 -8.52 12.67
CA VAL A 84 -1.73 -8.96 11.27
C VAL A 84 -1.35 -10.44 11.23
N HIS A 85 -2.09 -11.22 10.44
CA HIS A 85 -1.73 -12.58 10.10
C HIS A 85 -0.86 -12.58 8.84
N ILE A 86 0.40 -12.99 8.99
CA ILE A 86 1.37 -13.07 7.90
C ILE A 86 1.68 -14.54 7.59
N PRO A 87 1.74 -14.94 6.30
CA PRO A 87 2.16 -16.28 5.95
C PRO A 87 3.52 -16.62 6.56
N VAL A 88 3.65 -17.83 7.07
CA VAL A 88 4.95 -18.36 7.54
C VAL A 88 5.89 -18.56 6.35
N ASP A 89 5.34 -18.95 5.20
CA ASP A 89 6.08 -19.12 3.96
C ASP A 89 6.38 -17.77 3.29
N GLN A 90 7.67 -17.53 3.05
CA GLN A 90 8.17 -16.33 2.38
C GLN A 90 7.68 -16.23 0.93
N LEU A 91 7.50 -17.35 0.24
CA LEU A 91 6.99 -17.34 -1.14
C LEU A 91 5.58 -16.74 -1.18
N HIS A 92 4.68 -17.22 -0.31
CA HIS A 92 3.32 -16.69 -0.22
C HIS A 92 3.29 -15.21 0.19
N THR A 93 4.19 -14.78 1.07
CA THR A 93 4.33 -13.36 1.42
C THR A 93 4.74 -12.54 0.19
N TYR A 94 5.77 -12.98 -0.53
CA TYR A 94 6.25 -12.34 -1.76
C TYR A 94 5.14 -12.22 -2.81
N GLU A 95 4.41 -13.31 -3.09
CA GLU A 95 3.36 -13.32 -4.10
C GLU A 95 2.20 -12.40 -3.73
N THR A 96 1.76 -12.43 -2.46
CA THR A 96 0.71 -11.52 -1.97
C THR A 96 1.10 -10.07 -2.18
N VAL A 97 2.32 -9.69 -1.79
CA VAL A 97 2.82 -8.31 -1.95
C VAL A 97 2.93 -7.95 -3.42
N ARG A 98 3.54 -8.81 -4.25
CA ARG A 98 3.68 -8.61 -5.69
C ARG A 98 2.34 -8.37 -6.38
N ASP A 99 1.32 -9.16 -6.02
CA ASP A 99 0.02 -9.12 -6.68
C ASP A 99 -0.80 -7.91 -6.23
N TYR A 100 -0.68 -7.51 -4.96
CA TYR A 100 -1.23 -6.24 -4.47
C TYR A 100 -0.58 -5.02 -5.13
N GLU A 101 0.75 -5.01 -5.21
CA GLU A 101 1.49 -3.95 -5.87
C GLU A 101 1.12 -3.83 -7.36
N ARG A 102 1.03 -4.96 -8.07
CA ARG A 102 0.57 -5.00 -9.47
C ARG A 102 -0.85 -4.48 -9.63
N TYR A 103 -1.72 -4.79 -8.68
CA TYR A 103 -3.08 -4.28 -8.65
C TYR A 103 -3.12 -2.74 -8.49
N LEU A 104 -2.33 -2.17 -7.57
CA LEU A 104 -2.18 -0.72 -7.43
C LEU A 104 -1.60 -0.07 -8.69
N ASP A 105 -0.59 -0.69 -9.30
CA ASP A 105 0.00 -0.23 -10.57
C ASP A 105 -1.03 -0.23 -11.70
N GLY A 106 -2.04 -1.10 -11.64
CA GLY A 106 -3.19 -1.11 -12.55
C GLY A 106 -3.98 0.21 -12.49
N PHE A 107 -4.36 0.65 -11.28
CA PHE A 107 -5.03 1.94 -11.11
C PHE A 107 -4.18 3.11 -11.61
N LEU A 108 -2.87 3.11 -11.34
CA LEU A 108 -1.98 4.16 -11.81
C LEU A 108 -1.93 4.23 -13.34
N LYS A 109 -1.86 3.08 -14.02
CA LYS A 109 -1.83 3.02 -15.49
C LYS A 109 -3.14 3.51 -16.11
N GLU A 110 -4.27 3.09 -15.57
CA GLU A 110 -5.58 3.56 -16.06
C GLU A 110 -5.77 5.06 -15.80
N MET A 111 -5.40 5.53 -14.61
CA MET A 111 -5.47 6.94 -14.25
C MET A 111 -4.56 7.79 -15.13
N GLU A 112 -3.36 7.32 -15.44
CA GLU A 112 -2.45 8.03 -16.34
C GLU A 112 -3.03 8.14 -17.76
N LYS A 113 -3.66 7.07 -18.25
CA LYS A 113 -4.34 7.06 -19.55
C LYS A 113 -5.48 8.09 -19.58
N ASP A 114 -6.37 8.08 -18.59
CA ASP A 114 -7.46 9.04 -18.46
C ASP A 114 -6.93 10.48 -18.33
N PHE A 115 -5.88 10.68 -17.53
CA PHE A 115 -5.27 12.00 -17.33
C PHE A 115 -4.75 12.59 -18.64
N LYS A 116 -4.00 11.80 -19.41
CA LYS A 116 -3.45 12.22 -20.72
C LYS A 116 -4.55 12.58 -21.72
N GLN A 117 -5.68 11.87 -21.70
CA GLN A 117 -6.81 12.15 -22.58
C GLN A 117 -7.46 13.50 -22.27
N ILE A 118 -7.58 13.85 -20.99
CA ILE A 118 -8.34 15.03 -20.57
C ILE A 118 -7.48 16.29 -20.55
N PHE A 119 -6.27 16.20 -20.01
CA PHE A 119 -5.42 17.38 -19.82
C PHE A 119 -4.41 17.58 -20.96
N GLN A 120 -4.29 16.61 -21.89
CA GLN A 120 -3.37 16.64 -23.05
C GLN A 120 -1.92 16.99 -22.70
N LYS A 121 -1.54 16.78 -21.43
CA LYS A 121 -0.23 17.08 -20.85
C LYS A 121 0.17 15.93 -19.94
N THR A 122 1.47 15.66 -19.85
CA THR A 122 2.04 14.65 -18.94
C THR A 122 2.51 15.24 -17.62
N LYS A 123 2.78 16.55 -17.58
CA LYS A 123 3.18 17.26 -16.36
C LYS A 123 2.00 17.30 -15.39
N GLY A 124 2.24 16.95 -14.12
CA GLY A 124 1.24 16.99 -13.05
C GLY A 124 0.69 15.64 -12.63
N PHE A 125 0.74 14.60 -13.49
CA PHE A 125 0.16 13.29 -13.15
C PHE A 125 0.72 12.68 -11.86
N LYS A 126 2.03 12.80 -11.61
CA LYS A 126 2.65 12.30 -10.37
C LYS A 126 2.06 12.95 -9.12
N ILE A 127 1.77 14.25 -9.16
CA ILE A 127 1.20 14.98 -8.01
C ILE A 127 -0.26 14.55 -7.81
N ILE A 128 -1.02 14.49 -8.91
CA ILE A 128 -2.43 14.11 -8.89
C ILE A 128 -2.64 12.67 -8.41
N SER A 129 -1.87 11.72 -8.94
CA SER A 129 -1.93 10.31 -8.52
C SER A 129 -1.53 10.12 -7.06
N ALA A 130 -0.47 10.81 -6.60
CA ALA A 130 -0.07 10.80 -5.20
C ALA A 130 -1.18 11.35 -4.28
N GLN A 131 -1.87 12.42 -4.70
CA GLN A 131 -2.98 12.99 -3.93
C GLN A 131 -4.21 12.06 -3.87
N VAL A 132 -4.54 11.37 -4.96
CA VAL A 132 -5.60 10.35 -4.98
C VAL A 132 -5.25 9.22 -4.00
N PHE A 133 -4.02 8.71 -4.07
CA PHE A 133 -3.57 7.58 -3.24
C PHE A 133 -3.50 7.97 -1.76
N SER A 134 -2.96 9.14 -1.43
CA SER A 134 -2.89 9.62 -0.05
C SER A 134 -4.28 9.83 0.57
N THR A 135 -5.26 10.32 -0.22
CA THR A 135 -6.67 10.45 0.22
C THR A 135 -7.27 9.09 0.61
N LEU A 136 -6.78 8.00 0.02
CA LEU A 136 -7.24 6.63 0.28
C LEU A 136 -6.33 5.86 1.25
N ASN A 137 -5.33 6.52 1.85
CA ASN A 137 -4.26 5.88 2.64
C ASN A 137 -3.56 4.73 1.88
N LEU A 138 -3.44 4.86 0.56
CA LEU A 138 -2.72 3.93 -0.28
C LEU A 138 -1.29 4.42 -0.47
N THR A 139 -0.34 3.50 -0.34
CA THR A 139 1.07 3.75 -0.61
C THR A 139 1.58 2.69 -1.57
N ARG A 140 2.38 3.11 -2.54
CA ARG A 140 3.18 2.22 -3.39
C ARG A 140 4.65 2.43 -3.03
N THR A 141 5.24 1.47 -2.31
CA THR A 141 6.63 1.51 -1.80
C THR A 141 7.57 0.67 -2.64
#